data_AF-A0A2V6M5A1-F1
#
_entry.id   AF-A0A2V6M5A1-F1
#
_cell.length_a   1.000
_cell.length_b   1.000
_cell.length_c   1.000
_cell.angle_alpha   90.00
_cell.angle_beta   90.00
_cell.angle_gamma   90.00
#
_symmetry.space_group_name_H-M   'P 1'
#
loop_
_entity.id
_entity.type
_entity.pdbx_description
1 polymer ?
#
loop_
_entity_poly.entity_id
_entity_poly.type
_entity_poly.pdbx_seq_one_letter_code
_entity_poly.pdbx_strand_id
1 'polypeptide(L)'
;MVVGDQDIKAVALFHSRDLQQLIKNGASSYPSLANQILRLQHGGESLPPKLERVERDVNDNVRFQLSYIRPSPGSLTVSSGIIGRLPFGHREFVTIRTASGESLGDRLLSARENEFSVFVAAASQSRAVSGFADFFLLGIRHILTGYDHLLFLLGILIVCSGFFAAARIITCFTLAHSITLALATFHVVNLSNRIVEPLIAASIVYVGCENLVGRNSLQWRWILTFAFGLFHGLGFA
;
A
#
# COMPACT_ATOMS: atom_id res chain seq x y z
N MET A 1 8.30 4.17 -27.21
CA MET A 1 6.96 4.75 -27.01
C MET A 1 6.74 4.88 -25.51
N VAL A 2 6.95 6.08 -25.00
CA VAL A 2 7.04 6.41 -23.57
C VAL A 2 5.66 6.23 -22.93
N VAL A 3 5.58 5.44 -21.85
CA VAL A 3 4.39 5.39 -20.98
C VAL A 3 4.18 6.80 -20.47
N GLY A 4 3.04 7.42 -20.80
CA GLY A 4 2.79 8.80 -20.43
C GLY A 4 2.67 8.89 -18.92
N ASP A 5 3.23 9.93 -18.32
CA ASP A 5 3.16 10.25 -16.87
C ASP A 5 1.72 10.48 -16.36
N GLN A 6 0.73 10.19 -17.20
CA GLN A 6 -0.69 10.39 -16.96
C GLN A 6 -1.50 9.11 -17.19
N ASP A 7 -0.92 7.99 -17.59
CA ASP A 7 -1.67 6.75 -17.90
C ASP A 7 -2.36 6.14 -16.67
N ILE A 8 -3.43 5.38 -16.88
CA ILE A 8 -4.08 4.59 -15.81
C ILE A 8 -3.41 3.23 -15.77
N LYS A 9 -3.02 2.79 -14.57
CA LYS A 9 -2.49 1.45 -14.31
C LYS A 9 -3.54 0.59 -13.63
N ALA A 10 -3.80 -0.58 -14.20
CA ALA A 10 -4.65 -1.60 -13.60
C ALA A 10 -3.81 -2.83 -13.23
N VAL A 11 -4.08 -3.39 -12.07
CA VAL A 11 -3.52 -4.67 -11.64
C VAL A 11 -4.66 -5.63 -11.41
N ALA A 12 -4.61 -6.78 -12.07
CA ALA A 12 -5.54 -7.90 -11.85
C ALA A 12 -4.76 -9.11 -11.32
N LEU A 13 -5.25 -9.68 -10.22
CA LEU A 13 -4.66 -10.86 -9.57
C LEU A 13 -5.61 -12.05 -9.66
N PHE A 14 -5.06 -13.17 -10.13
CA PHE A 14 -5.76 -14.44 -10.26
C PHE A 14 -4.95 -15.56 -9.64
N HIS A 15 -5.61 -16.59 -9.12
CA HIS A 15 -4.92 -17.82 -8.75
C HIS A 15 -4.45 -18.58 -10.00
N SER A 16 -3.18 -19.04 -10.03
CA SER A 16 -2.55 -19.70 -11.19
C SER A 16 -3.31 -20.94 -11.65
N ARG A 17 -3.84 -21.75 -10.72
CA ARG A 17 -4.62 -22.96 -11.05
C ARG A 17 -5.85 -22.67 -11.90
N ASP A 18 -6.56 -21.58 -11.61
CA ASP A 18 -7.82 -21.26 -12.28
C ASP A 18 -7.57 -20.79 -13.72
N LEU A 19 -6.50 -20.00 -13.92
CA LEU A 19 -6.07 -19.61 -15.26
C LEU A 19 -5.50 -20.77 -16.06
N GLN A 20 -4.74 -21.68 -15.43
CA GLN A 20 -4.24 -22.87 -16.11
C GLN A 20 -5.38 -23.77 -16.58
N GLN A 21 -6.45 -23.90 -15.81
CA GLN A 21 -7.64 -24.64 -16.22
C GLN A 21 -8.33 -23.97 -17.42
N LEU A 22 -8.41 -22.63 -17.42
CA LEU A 22 -8.93 -21.87 -18.56
C LEU A 22 -8.07 -22.06 -19.83
N ILE A 23 -6.74 -22.03 -19.70
CA ILE A 23 -5.78 -22.24 -20.79
C ILE A 23 -5.85 -23.66 -21.35
N LYS A 24 -5.88 -24.68 -20.49
CA LYS A 24 -6.01 -26.09 -20.89
C LYS A 24 -7.29 -26.36 -21.67
N ASN A 25 -8.37 -25.63 -21.37
CA ASN A 25 -9.66 -25.75 -22.03
C ASN A 25 -9.79 -24.93 -23.33
N GLY A 26 -8.65 -24.54 -23.94
CA GLY A 26 -8.62 -23.88 -25.25
C GLY A 26 -8.37 -22.37 -25.21
N ALA A 27 -7.92 -21.80 -24.09
CA ALA A 27 -7.47 -20.41 -24.05
C ALA A 27 -5.98 -20.30 -24.37
N SER A 28 -5.64 -19.32 -25.21
CA SER A 28 -4.28 -18.98 -25.60
C SER A 28 -3.43 -18.49 -24.41
N SER A 29 -2.10 -18.35 -24.60
CA SER A 29 -1.10 -18.03 -23.56
C SER A 29 -1.44 -16.79 -22.71
N TYR A 30 -0.85 -16.64 -21.51
CA TYR A 30 -1.14 -15.49 -20.63
C TYR A 30 -1.12 -14.11 -21.33
N PRO A 31 -0.15 -13.79 -22.22
CA PRO A 31 -0.17 -12.49 -22.93
C PRO A 31 -1.41 -12.27 -23.80
N SER A 32 -1.96 -13.33 -24.38
CA SER A 32 -3.19 -13.23 -25.20
C SER A 32 -4.46 -13.01 -24.36
N LEU A 33 -4.44 -13.44 -23.10
CA LEU A 33 -5.52 -13.20 -22.14
C LEU A 33 -5.55 -11.76 -21.63
N ALA A 34 -4.42 -11.05 -21.68
CA ALA A 34 -4.32 -9.68 -21.17
C ALA A 34 -5.40 -8.74 -21.72
N ASN A 35 -5.76 -8.89 -23.00
CA ASN A 35 -6.79 -8.07 -23.65
C ASN A 35 -8.22 -8.45 -23.26
N GLN A 36 -8.41 -9.58 -22.57
CA GLN A 36 -9.71 -10.12 -22.17
C GLN A 36 -9.94 -10.04 -20.67
N ILE A 37 -8.89 -9.86 -19.88
CA ILE A 37 -8.91 -9.93 -18.41
C ILE A 37 -9.72 -8.78 -17.81
N LEU A 38 -9.36 -7.54 -18.12
CA LEU A 38 -10.05 -6.34 -17.65
C LEU A 38 -10.59 -5.53 -18.82
N ARG A 39 -11.85 -5.11 -18.69
CA ARG A 39 -12.52 -4.18 -19.59
C ARG A 39 -12.78 -2.88 -18.84
N LEU A 40 -12.14 -1.81 -19.29
CA LEU A 40 -12.35 -0.46 -18.80
C LEU A 40 -13.22 0.29 -19.79
N GLN A 41 -14.27 0.95 -19.30
CA GLN A 41 -15.19 1.74 -20.11
C GLN A 41 -15.35 3.15 -19.54
N HIS A 42 -15.25 4.16 -20.38
CA HIS A 42 -15.50 5.55 -20.03
C HIS A 42 -16.57 6.12 -20.97
N GLY A 43 -17.68 6.63 -20.43
CA GLY A 43 -18.75 7.21 -21.25
C GLY A 43 -19.35 6.23 -22.27
N GLY A 44 -19.26 4.92 -22.00
CA GLY A 44 -19.71 3.85 -22.91
C GLY A 44 -18.65 3.36 -23.91
N GLU A 45 -17.51 4.04 -24.05
CA GLU A 45 -16.41 3.61 -24.91
C GLU A 45 -15.42 2.72 -24.15
N SER A 46 -15.00 1.61 -24.77
CA SER A 46 -14.01 0.70 -24.19
C SER A 46 -12.59 1.21 -24.42
N LEU A 47 -11.81 1.29 -23.35
CA LEU A 47 -10.39 1.64 -23.41
C LEU A 47 -9.56 0.38 -23.67
N PRO A 48 -8.71 0.35 -24.71
CA PRO A 48 -7.88 -0.81 -25.01
C PRO A 48 -6.73 -0.94 -23.98
N PRO A 49 -6.51 -2.13 -23.40
CA PRO A 49 -5.38 -2.37 -22.52
C PRO A 49 -4.07 -2.49 -23.30
N LYS A 50 -3.00 -2.00 -22.69
CA LYS A 50 -1.62 -2.34 -23.06
C LYS A 50 -1.04 -3.21 -21.95
N LEU A 51 -0.62 -4.42 -22.30
CA LEU A 51 0.06 -5.29 -21.35
C LEU A 51 1.46 -4.76 -21.05
N GLU A 52 1.74 -4.46 -19.78
CA GLU A 52 3.08 -4.06 -19.34
C GLU A 52 3.87 -5.27 -18.85
N ARG A 53 3.25 -6.10 -18.01
CA ARG A 53 3.93 -7.23 -17.36
C ARG A 53 2.93 -8.31 -16.94
N VAL A 54 3.37 -9.57 -17.00
CA VAL A 54 2.69 -10.70 -16.37
C VAL A 54 3.69 -11.43 -15.51
N GLU A 55 3.38 -11.61 -14.23
CA GLU A 55 4.28 -12.27 -13.28
C GLU A 55 3.53 -13.28 -12.44
N ARG A 56 4.26 -14.24 -11.88
CA ARG A 56 3.76 -15.06 -10.78
C ARG A 56 4.34 -14.58 -9.47
N ASP A 57 3.48 -14.44 -8.46
CA ASP A 57 3.92 -14.13 -7.11
C ASP A 57 4.32 -15.40 -6.32
N VAL A 58 4.84 -15.18 -5.11
CA VAL A 58 5.25 -16.25 -4.19
C VAL A 58 4.10 -17.14 -3.70
N ASN A 59 2.85 -16.69 -3.87
CA ASN A 59 1.64 -17.39 -3.45
C ASN A 59 0.97 -18.14 -4.63
N ASP A 60 1.68 -18.30 -5.76
CA ASP A 60 1.16 -18.90 -7.00
C ASP A 60 -0.06 -18.15 -7.56
N ASN A 61 -0.12 -16.83 -7.37
CA ASN A 61 -1.03 -15.96 -8.11
C ASN A 61 -0.33 -15.44 -9.37
N VAL A 62 -1.10 -15.26 -10.43
CA VAL A 62 -0.68 -14.56 -11.65
C VAL A 62 -1.16 -13.12 -11.57
N ARG A 63 -0.20 -12.19 -11.62
CA ARG A 63 -0.41 -10.75 -11.63
C ARG A 63 -0.30 -10.21 -13.04
N PHE A 64 -1.36 -9.58 -13.52
CA PHE A 64 -1.38 -8.83 -14.77
C PHE A 64 -1.26 -7.35 -14.48
N GLN A 65 -0.24 -6.70 -15.04
CA GLN A 65 -0.07 -5.26 -15.02
C GLN A 65 -0.45 -4.71 -16.39
N LEU A 66 -1.51 -3.91 -16.44
CA LEU A 66 -2.06 -3.32 -17.64
C LEU A 66 -1.99 -1.80 -17.53
N SER A 67 -1.67 -1.11 -18.62
CA SER A 67 -1.83 0.33 -18.73
C SER A 67 -2.87 0.72 -19.77
N TYR A 68 -3.54 1.83 -19.51
CA TYR A 68 -4.59 2.39 -20.35
C TYR A 68 -4.30 3.88 -20.54
N ILE A 69 -4.59 4.38 -21.74
CA ILE A 69 -4.55 5.82 -22.00
C ILE A 69 -5.61 6.47 -21.10
N ARG A 70 -5.21 7.52 -20.36
CA ARG A 70 -6.12 8.21 -19.44
C ARG A 70 -7.27 8.86 -20.21
N PRO A 71 -8.54 8.54 -19.87
CA PRO A 71 -9.69 9.19 -20.46
C PRO A 71 -9.86 10.60 -19.89
N SER A 72 -10.78 11.36 -20.48
CA SER A 72 -11.26 12.62 -19.90
C SER A 72 -11.78 12.43 -18.46
N PRO A 73 -11.90 13.49 -17.65
CA PRO A 73 -12.38 13.36 -16.28
C PRO A 73 -13.82 12.83 -16.25
N GLY A 74 -14.09 11.82 -15.41
CA GLY A 74 -15.39 11.17 -15.37
C GLY A 74 -15.41 9.81 -14.68
N SER A 75 -16.58 9.16 -14.71
CA SER A 75 -16.74 7.80 -14.20
C SER A 75 -16.16 6.78 -15.17
N LEU A 76 -15.26 5.94 -14.65
CA LEU A 76 -14.64 4.82 -15.34
C LEU A 76 -15.22 3.52 -14.78
N THR A 77 -15.92 2.77 -15.61
CA THR A 77 -16.45 1.45 -15.27
C THR A 77 -15.38 0.40 -15.54
N VAL A 78 -15.09 -0.41 -14.54
CA VAL A 78 -14.08 -1.46 -14.55
C VAL A 78 -14.80 -2.78 -14.37
N SER A 79 -14.61 -3.71 -15.31
CA SER A 79 -15.22 -5.03 -15.25
C SER A 79 -14.25 -6.14 -15.62
N SER A 80 -14.47 -7.32 -15.07
CA SER A 80 -13.74 -8.53 -15.46
C SER A 80 -14.35 -9.14 -16.71
N GLY A 81 -13.51 -9.40 -17.72
CA GLY A 81 -13.94 -10.05 -18.96
C GLY A 81 -13.83 -11.58 -18.94
N ILE A 82 -13.17 -12.17 -17.94
CA ILE A 82 -12.98 -13.63 -17.86
C ILE A 82 -13.56 -14.29 -16.61
N ILE A 83 -13.98 -13.54 -15.59
CA ILE A 83 -14.43 -14.12 -14.32
C ILE A 83 -15.58 -15.13 -14.45
N GLY A 84 -16.47 -14.94 -15.43
CA GLY A 84 -17.56 -15.87 -15.72
C GLY A 84 -17.11 -17.20 -16.35
N ARG A 85 -15.85 -17.30 -16.80
CA ARG A 85 -15.25 -18.51 -17.37
C ARG A 85 -14.37 -19.25 -16.36
N LEU A 86 -14.19 -18.70 -15.16
CA LEU A 86 -13.38 -19.28 -14.09
C LEU A 86 -14.25 -20.17 -13.18
N PRO A 87 -13.63 -21.05 -12.36
CA PRO A 87 -14.36 -21.94 -11.48
C PRO A 87 -15.34 -21.21 -10.55
N PHE A 88 -16.43 -21.89 -10.19
CA PHE A 88 -17.43 -21.33 -9.27
C PHE A 88 -16.78 -20.92 -7.94
N GLY A 89 -17.09 -19.71 -7.48
CA GLY A 89 -16.51 -19.14 -6.27
C GLY A 89 -15.17 -18.43 -6.46
N HIS A 90 -14.61 -18.41 -7.69
CA HIS A 90 -13.42 -17.62 -7.99
C HIS A 90 -13.62 -16.14 -7.64
N ARG A 91 -12.59 -15.53 -7.06
CA ARG A 91 -12.54 -14.10 -6.76
C ARG A 91 -11.29 -13.49 -7.37
N GLU A 92 -11.49 -12.38 -8.06
CA GLU A 92 -10.42 -11.63 -8.71
C GLU A 92 -10.19 -10.33 -7.94
N PHE A 93 -8.96 -10.02 -7.58
CA PHE A 93 -8.63 -8.74 -6.97
C PHE A 93 -8.15 -7.76 -8.04
N VAL A 94 -8.80 -6.59 -8.12
CA VAL A 94 -8.53 -5.55 -9.10
C VAL A 94 -8.20 -4.26 -8.39
N THR A 95 -7.10 -3.64 -8.81
CA THR A 95 -6.62 -2.34 -8.33
C THR A 95 -6.46 -1.41 -9.52
N ILE A 96 -6.99 -0.20 -9.41
CA ILE A 96 -6.86 0.87 -10.41
C ILE A 96 -6.11 2.03 -9.77
N ARG A 97 -5.02 2.43 -10.40
CA ARG A 97 -4.14 3.51 -9.95
C ARG A 97 -3.82 4.45 -11.09
N THR A 98 -3.44 5.67 -10.76
CA THR A 98 -2.80 6.59 -11.72
C THR A 98 -1.34 6.15 -11.97
N ALA A 99 -0.72 6.70 -13.02
CA ALA A 99 0.72 6.55 -13.25
C ALA A 99 1.57 7.03 -12.06
N SER A 100 1.08 8.03 -11.31
CA SER A 100 1.72 8.55 -10.10
C SER A 100 1.55 7.66 -8.86
N GLY A 101 0.78 6.57 -8.95
CA GLY A 101 0.57 5.59 -7.87
C GLY A 101 -0.62 5.88 -6.95
N GLU A 102 -1.34 6.99 -7.16
CA GLU A 102 -2.59 7.31 -6.47
C GLU A 102 -3.64 6.22 -6.73
N SER A 103 -4.26 5.69 -5.67
CA SER A 103 -5.31 4.68 -5.82
C SER A 103 -6.63 5.34 -6.21
N LEU A 104 -7.17 4.95 -7.37
CA LEU A 104 -8.50 5.36 -7.83
C LEU A 104 -9.59 4.41 -7.31
N GLY A 105 -9.22 3.15 -7.03
CA GLY A 105 -10.11 2.19 -6.41
C GLY A 105 -9.58 0.77 -6.45
N ASP A 106 -9.93 0.00 -5.41
CA ASP A 106 -9.58 -1.41 -5.24
C ASP A 106 -10.86 -2.20 -4.98
N ARG A 107 -11.06 -3.31 -5.70
CA ARG A 107 -12.29 -4.10 -5.58
C ARG A 107 -12.00 -5.57 -5.83
N LEU A 108 -12.71 -6.41 -5.08
CA LEU A 108 -12.66 -7.85 -5.27
C LEU A 108 -13.93 -8.28 -6.03
N LEU A 109 -13.73 -8.74 -7.26
CA LEU A 109 -14.77 -9.14 -8.19
C LEU A 109 -15.16 -10.60 -7.98
N SER A 110 -16.41 -10.90 -8.30
CA SER A 110 -16.97 -12.24 -8.33
C SER A 110 -17.82 -12.42 -9.59
N ALA A 111 -18.23 -13.65 -9.91
CA ALA A 111 -19.12 -13.89 -11.04
C ALA A 111 -20.48 -13.17 -10.93
N ARG A 112 -20.94 -12.81 -9.71
CA ARG A 112 -22.18 -12.04 -9.49
C ARG A 112 -21.97 -10.53 -9.50
N GLU A 113 -20.79 -10.10 -9.08
CA GLU A 113 -20.40 -8.70 -8.98
C GLU A 113 -19.06 -8.53 -9.71
N ASN A 114 -19.15 -8.48 -11.04
CA ASN A 114 -17.99 -8.46 -11.93
C ASN A 114 -17.63 -7.05 -12.40
N GLU A 115 -18.30 -6.02 -11.90
CA GLU A 115 -18.04 -4.63 -12.25
C GLU A 115 -18.06 -3.68 -11.02
N PHE A 116 -17.37 -2.56 -11.18
CA PHE A 116 -17.40 -1.41 -10.27
C PHE A 116 -17.02 -0.13 -11.02
N SER A 117 -17.37 1.01 -10.46
CA SER A 117 -17.01 2.31 -11.04
C SER A 117 -16.02 3.04 -10.15
N VAL A 118 -15.05 3.70 -10.78
CA VAL A 118 -14.10 4.61 -10.13
C VAL A 118 -14.17 5.98 -10.80
N PHE A 119 -13.85 7.04 -10.06
CA PHE A 119 -13.85 8.38 -10.62
C PHE A 119 -12.43 8.77 -11.04
N VAL A 120 -12.25 9.14 -12.30
CA VAL A 120 -11.01 9.69 -12.84
C VAL A 120 -11.10 11.20 -12.76
N ALA A 121 -10.35 11.81 -11.84
CA ALA A 121 -10.23 13.26 -11.75
C ALA A 121 -9.47 13.83 -12.95
N ALA A 122 -9.55 15.15 -13.14
CA ALA A 122 -8.71 15.83 -14.12
C ALA A 122 -7.23 15.64 -13.81
N ALA A 123 -6.41 15.53 -14.85
CA ALA A 123 -4.97 15.50 -14.71
C ALA A 123 -4.52 16.80 -14.04
N SER A 124 -4.30 16.75 -12.73
CA SER A 124 -3.58 17.79 -12.03
C SER A 124 -2.16 17.78 -12.58
N GLN A 125 -1.74 18.87 -13.23
CA GLN A 125 -0.33 19.06 -13.56
C GLN A 125 0.47 18.81 -12.28
N SER A 126 1.31 17.77 -12.29
CA SER A 126 2.18 17.41 -11.18
C SER A 126 2.93 18.67 -10.73
N ARG A 127 2.53 19.25 -9.59
CA ARG A 127 3.38 20.20 -8.90
C ARG A 127 4.54 19.37 -8.36
N ALA A 128 5.68 19.45 -9.04
CA ALA A 128 6.94 18.83 -8.60
C ALA A 128 7.44 19.35 -7.23
N VAL A 129 6.75 20.33 -6.64
CA VAL A 129 7.00 20.87 -5.29
C VAL A 129 6.30 20.06 -4.18
N SER A 130 5.43 19.11 -4.54
CA SER A 130 4.54 18.41 -3.57
C SER A 130 5.19 17.23 -2.84
N GLY A 131 6.31 16.69 -3.32
CA GLY A 131 6.89 15.46 -2.76
C GLY A 131 7.13 15.54 -1.25
N PHE A 132 7.87 16.56 -0.79
CA PHE A 132 8.15 16.72 0.64
C PHE A 132 6.88 16.98 1.46
N ALA A 133 5.97 17.84 0.97
CA ALA A 133 4.74 18.18 1.68
C ALA A 133 3.77 16.98 1.78
N ASP A 134 3.67 16.18 0.72
CA ASP A 134 2.83 14.98 0.67
C ASP A 134 3.41 13.88 1.55
N PHE A 135 4.74 13.66 1.52
CA PHE A 135 5.42 12.74 2.44
C PHE A 135 5.26 13.18 3.89
N PHE A 136 5.39 14.48 4.17
CA PHE A 136 5.19 15.04 5.50
C PHE A 136 3.74 14.88 5.97
N LEU A 137 2.76 15.19 5.12
CA LEU A 137 1.34 15.03 5.41
C LEU A 137 0.96 13.55 5.61
N LEU A 138 1.56 12.65 4.82
CA LEU A 138 1.42 11.21 4.99
C LEU A 138 1.95 10.77 6.36
N GLY A 139 3.12 11.25 6.76
CA GLY A 139 3.69 11.03 8.09
C GLY A 139 2.79 11.53 9.22
N ILE A 140 2.18 12.72 9.08
CA ILE A 140 1.21 13.23 10.07
C ILE A 140 -0.01 12.32 10.16
N ARG A 141 -0.64 11.99 9.03
CA ARG A 141 -1.82 11.11 9.00
C ARG A 141 -1.52 9.74 9.61
N HIS A 142 -0.33 9.25 9.36
CA HIS A 142 0.15 7.98 9.87
C HIS A 142 0.30 7.98 11.39
N ILE A 143 0.97 8.98 11.98
CA ILE A 143 1.09 9.07 13.45
C ILE A 143 -0.29 9.21 14.10
N LEU A 144 -1.23 9.93 13.47
CA LEU A 144 -2.59 10.12 13.97
C LEU A 144 -3.46 8.87 13.89
N THR A 145 -3.21 7.98 12.92
CA THR A 145 -3.98 6.73 12.74
C THR A 145 -3.33 5.52 13.40
N GLY A 146 -2.03 5.58 13.69
CA GLY A 146 -1.27 4.58 14.44
C GLY A 146 -1.47 4.69 15.95
N TYR A 147 -2.51 4.04 16.47
CA TYR A 147 -2.79 4.02 17.92
C TYR A 147 -1.62 3.46 18.75
N ASP A 148 -0.87 2.52 18.21
CA ASP A 148 0.36 1.97 18.77
C ASP A 148 1.44 3.03 19.00
N HIS A 149 1.63 3.96 18.06
CA HIS A 149 2.59 5.07 18.17
C HIS A 149 2.17 6.06 19.25
N LEU A 150 0.88 6.40 19.30
CA LEU A 150 0.32 7.29 20.32
C LEU A 150 0.44 6.66 21.72
N LEU A 151 0.13 5.37 21.86
CA LEU A 151 0.25 4.64 23.13
C LEU A 151 1.70 4.51 23.59
N PHE A 152 2.62 4.21 22.68
CA PHE A 152 4.05 4.15 22.97
C PHE A 152 4.58 5.51 23.44
N LEU A 153 4.29 6.58 22.68
CA LEU A 153 4.73 7.94 23.02
C LEU A 153 4.11 8.41 24.34
N LEU A 154 2.82 8.17 24.55
CA LEU A 154 2.14 8.47 25.82
C LEU A 154 2.78 7.74 27.00
N GLY A 155 3.07 6.44 26.84
CA GLY A 155 3.72 5.64 27.86
C GLY A 155 5.09 6.19 28.26
N ILE A 156 5.89 6.65 27.31
CA ILE A 156 7.19 7.26 27.60
C ILE A 156 7.05 8.68 28.17
N LEU A 157 6.07 9.46 27.71
CA LEU A 157 5.87 10.85 28.12
C LEU A 157 5.25 10.99 29.52
N ILE A 158 4.42 10.04 29.98
CA ILE A 158 3.74 10.10 31.29
C ILE A 158 4.73 10.25 32.46
N VAL A 159 5.92 9.66 32.36
CA VAL A 159 6.95 9.70 33.42
C VAL A 159 7.96 10.84 33.18
N CYS A 160 7.81 11.58 32.08
CA CYS A 160 8.74 12.62 31.69
C CYS A 160 8.45 13.92 32.46
N SER A 161 9.28 14.25 33.45
CA SER A 161 9.18 15.49 34.21
C SER A 161 9.96 16.62 33.51
N GLY A 162 9.42 17.16 32.42
CA GLY A 162 9.93 18.41 31.82
C GLY A 162 9.83 18.53 30.31
N PHE A 163 9.62 19.75 29.83
CA PHE A 163 9.45 20.08 28.42
C PHE A 163 10.65 19.65 27.56
N PHE A 164 11.88 19.93 28.00
CA PHE A 164 13.08 19.58 27.23
C PHE A 164 13.30 18.07 27.12
N ALA A 165 12.93 17.31 28.15
CA ALA A 165 13.03 15.86 28.12
C ALA A 165 11.99 15.27 27.17
N ALA A 166 10.75 15.77 27.21
CA ALA A 166 9.70 15.41 26.27
C ALA A 166 10.07 15.76 24.82
N ALA A 167 10.54 16.98 24.56
CA ALA A 167 10.95 17.42 23.23
C ALA A 167 12.08 16.54 22.65
N ARG A 168 13.05 16.14 23.50
CA ARG A 168 14.14 15.24 23.10
C ARG A 168 13.60 13.86 22.69
N ILE A 169 12.70 13.29 23.47
CA ILE A 169 12.07 11.98 23.21
C ILE A 169 11.27 12.02 21.90
N ILE A 170 10.41 13.03 21.74
CA ILE A 170 9.60 13.21 20.53
C ILE A 170 10.51 13.37 19.30
N THR A 171 11.57 14.15 19.41
CA THR A 171 12.55 14.33 18.33
C THR A 171 13.26 13.03 17.98
N CYS A 172 13.72 12.26 18.98
CA CYS A 172 14.36 10.97 18.76
C CYS A 172 13.43 9.97 18.07
N PHE A 173 12.16 9.89 18.51
CA PHE A 173 11.16 9.03 17.89
C PHE A 173 10.92 9.41 16.42
N THR A 174 10.67 10.71 16.19
CA THR A 174 10.37 11.25 14.85
C THR A 174 11.55 11.02 13.91
N LEU A 175 12.77 11.25 14.37
CA LEU A 175 13.99 11.05 13.59
C LEU A 175 14.19 9.58 13.22
N ALA A 176 14.10 8.67 14.19
CA ALA A 176 14.23 7.23 13.97
C ALA A 176 13.19 6.73 12.95
N HIS A 177 11.93 7.10 13.18
CA HIS A 177 10.81 6.71 12.33
C HIS A 177 10.98 7.22 10.89
N SER A 178 11.39 8.49 10.73
CA SER A 178 11.64 9.10 9.41
C SER A 178 12.77 8.39 8.66
N ILE A 179 13.84 8.00 9.36
CA ILE A 179 14.96 7.23 8.77
C ILE A 179 14.45 5.90 8.23
N THR A 180 13.66 5.16 9.01
CA THR A 180 13.17 3.84 8.58
C THR A 180 12.13 3.91 7.48
N LEU A 181 11.27 4.93 7.49
CA LEU A 181 10.34 5.18 6.39
C LEU A 181 11.09 5.50 5.10
N ALA A 182 12.15 6.30 5.17
CA ALA A 182 13.00 6.57 4.02
C ALA A 182 13.69 5.29 3.51
N LEU A 183 14.27 4.48 4.41
CA LEU A 183 14.91 3.21 4.04
C LEU A 183 13.92 2.22 3.40
N ALA A 184 12.69 2.14 3.90
CA ALA A 184 11.62 1.33 3.33
C ALA A 184 11.21 1.84 1.94
N THR A 185 11.04 3.17 1.80
CA THR A 185 10.66 3.82 0.54
C THR A 185 11.70 3.59 -0.57
N PHE A 186 12.98 3.63 -0.22
CA PHE A 186 14.07 3.34 -1.17
C PHE A 186 14.35 1.84 -1.33
N HIS A 187 13.52 0.96 -0.77
CA HIS A 187 13.66 -0.50 -0.80
C HIS A 187 15.02 -1.00 -0.26
N VAL A 188 15.68 -0.23 0.61
CA VAL A 188 16.95 -0.62 1.24
C VAL A 188 16.71 -1.66 2.32
N VAL A 189 15.60 -1.54 3.05
CA VAL A 189 15.18 -2.47 4.11
C VAL A 189 13.76 -2.91 3.83
N ASN A 190 13.52 -4.22 3.80
CA ASN A 190 12.20 -4.80 3.61
C ASN A 190 12.03 -5.98 4.58
N LEU A 191 11.27 -5.75 5.66
CA LEU A 191 11.05 -6.69 6.75
C LEU A 191 9.57 -7.07 6.77
N SER A 192 9.28 -8.36 6.98
CA SER A 192 7.89 -8.82 7.01
C SER A 192 7.13 -8.25 8.22
N ASN A 193 5.92 -7.74 7.98
CA ASN A 193 5.01 -7.28 9.05
C ASN A 193 4.74 -8.34 10.12
N ARG A 194 4.85 -9.63 9.79
CA ARG A 194 4.75 -10.74 10.76
C ARG A 194 5.80 -10.68 11.88
N ILE A 195 6.93 -10.02 11.64
CA ILE A 195 8.01 -9.83 12.62
C ILE A 195 7.89 -8.45 13.25
N VAL A 196 7.57 -7.43 12.45
CA VAL A 196 7.54 -6.03 12.89
C VAL A 196 6.36 -5.77 13.84
N GLU A 197 5.16 -6.26 13.54
CA GLU A 197 3.97 -6.03 14.38
C GLU A 197 4.13 -6.62 15.80
N PRO A 198 4.61 -7.87 16.01
CA PRO A 198 4.90 -8.37 17.36
C PRO A 198 5.98 -7.58 18.10
N LEU A 199 7.00 -7.07 17.40
CA LEU A 199 8.06 -6.26 18.00
C LEU A 199 7.52 -4.90 18.49
N ILE A 200 6.63 -4.29 17.71
CA ILE A 200 5.91 -3.06 18.11
C ILE A 200 5.06 -3.34 19.35
N ALA A 201 4.27 -4.42 19.36
CA ALA A 201 3.49 -4.78 20.54
C ALA A 201 4.37 -5.03 21.78
N ALA A 202 5.50 -5.72 21.58
CA ALA A 202 6.48 -5.97 22.64
C ALA A 202 7.12 -4.68 23.17
N SER A 203 7.36 -3.67 22.33
CA SER A 203 7.89 -2.37 22.76
C SER A 203 6.94 -1.65 23.71
N ILE A 204 5.63 -1.68 23.43
CA ILE A 204 4.59 -1.07 24.27
C ILE A 204 4.50 -1.80 25.61
N VAL A 205 4.49 -3.14 25.60
CA VAL A 205 4.49 -3.94 26.83
C VAL A 205 5.74 -3.66 27.65
N TYR A 206 6.89 -3.57 27.02
CA TYR A 206 8.15 -3.25 27.69
C TYR A 206 8.08 -1.88 28.39
N VAL A 207 7.63 -0.84 27.69
CA VAL A 207 7.47 0.51 28.27
C VAL A 207 6.43 0.49 29.41
N GLY A 208 5.33 -0.24 29.26
CA GLY A 208 4.33 -0.42 30.30
C GLY A 208 4.91 -1.05 31.57
N CYS A 209 5.67 -2.14 31.41
CA CYS A 209 6.35 -2.81 32.53
C CYS A 209 7.43 -1.92 33.17
N GLU A 210 8.24 -1.22 32.38
CA GLU A 210 9.29 -0.33 32.88
C GLU A 210 8.72 0.84 33.69
N ASN A 211 7.57 1.39 33.27
CA ASN A 211 6.81 2.37 34.03
C ASN A 211 6.33 1.83 35.38
N LEU A 212 5.83 0.58 35.44
CA LEU A 212 5.33 -0.03 36.69
C LEU A 212 6.44 -0.38 37.69
N VAL A 213 7.61 -0.79 37.21
CA VAL A 213 8.75 -1.17 38.06
C VAL A 213 9.48 0.06 38.63
N GLY A 214 9.16 1.27 38.15
CA GLY A 214 9.71 2.52 38.69
C GLY A 214 11.21 2.72 38.40
N ARG A 215 11.73 2.09 37.34
CA ARG A 215 13.14 2.25 36.94
C ARG A 215 13.36 3.63 36.32
N ASN A 216 13.72 4.58 37.17
CA ASN A 216 13.85 5.99 36.81
C ASN A 216 15.16 6.33 36.06
N SER A 217 15.47 5.63 34.96
CA SER A 217 16.60 5.98 34.10
C SER A 217 16.17 6.91 32.96
N LEU A 218 15.72 8.13 33.29
CA LEU A 218 15.37 9.16 32.30
C LEU A 218 16.50 9.41 31.27
N GLN A 219 17.75 9.16 31.66
CA GLN A 219 18.93 9.34 30.81
C GLN A 219 19.02 8.35 29.64
N TRP A 220 18.42 7.16 29.72
CA TRP A 220 18.48 6.14 28.65
C TRP A 220 17.21 6.05 27.81
N ARG A 221 16.13 6.71 28.25
CA ARG A 221 14.83 6.65 27.58
C ARG A 221 14.83 7.22 26.17
N TRP A 222 15.63 8.25 25.88
CA TRP A 222 15.76 8.77 24.52
C TRP A 222 16.40 7.75 23.56
N ILE A 223 17.33 6.92 24.04
CA ILE A 223 17.94 5.83 23.27
C ILE A 223 16.92 4.72 23.02
N LEU A 224 16.19 4.31 24.06
CA LEU A 224 15.10 3.32 23.92
C LEU A 224 14.04 3.81 22.93
N THR A 225 13.66 5.08 23.01
CA THR A 225 12.71 5.71 22.10
C THR A 225 13.22 5.70 20.66
N PHE A 226 14.51 6.01 20.45
CA PHE A 226 15.12 5.97 19.13
C PHE A 226 15.14 4.53 18.58
N ALA A 227 15.58 3.55 19.38
CA ALA A 227 15.66 2.15 18.98
C ALA A 227 14.27 1.58 18.61
N PHE A 228 13.27 1.76 19.47
CA PHE A 228 11.90 1.32 19.18
C PHE A 228 11.26 2.12 18.04
N GLY A 229 11.60 3.41 17.90
CA GLY A 229 11.18 4.24 16.78
C GLY A 229 11.61 3.71 15.41
N LEU A 230 12.79 3.09 15.31
CA LEU A 230 13.24 2.43 14.08
C LEU A 230 12.31 1.26 13.71
N PHE A 231 12.00 0.38 14.67
CA PHE A 231 11.10 -0.76 14.39
C PHE A 231 9.67 -0.30 14.08
N HIS A 232 9.20 0.73 14.77
CA HIS A 232 7.88 1.33 14.52
C HIS A 232 7.75 1.85 13.08
N GLY A 233 8.77 2.52 12.54
CA GLY A 233 8.73 3.02 11.16
C GLY A 233 8.82 1.95 10.09
N LEU A 234 9.12 0.69 10.44
CA LEU A 234 9.10 -0.44 9.52
C LEU A 234 7.72 -1.12 9.41
N GLY A 235 6.76 -0.80 10.28
CA GLY A 235 5.42 -1.43 10.27
C GLY A 235 4.58 -1.14 9.01
N PHE A 236 5.14 -0.37 8.08
CA PHE A 236 4.46 0.20 6.91
C PHE A 236 5.14 -0.14 5.58
N ALA A 237 6.24 -0.91 5.61
CA ALA A 237 6.99 -1.34 4.43
C ALA A 237 6.35 -2.56 3.74
#